data_AF-A0ABD5AVZ6-F1
#
_entry.id   AF-A0ABD5AVZ6-F1
#
_cell.length_a   1.000
_cell.length_b   1.000
_cell.length_c   1.000
_cell.angle_alpha   90.00
_cell.angle_beta   90.00
_cell.angle_gamma   90.00
#
_symmetry.space_group_name_H-M   'P 1'
#
loop_
_entity.id
_entity.type
_entity.pdbx_description
1 polymer ?
#
loop_
_entity_poly.entity_id
_entity_poly.type
_entity_poly.pdbx_seq_one_letter_code
_entity_poly.pdbx_strand_id
1 'polypeptide(L)'
;MLKQDLRVKKTIAKLTEVLIMLLQKQRFSKITINQICMEASVHRTTFYKHFKDKNELLMHVLDATTKPYFNNDVNKRMLEPFSCLEQTLNVVMRDILKRQEDDPVFYKLLVQFFTQSINTDVQVYIKKLPKDQRFPYEVFGYVQTAIISSLNQWRIDTNTEFDATMLDHIYQTLMRYRLSKL
;
A
#
# COMPACT_ATOMS: atom_id res chain seq x y z
N MET A 1 30.27 -14.96 -5.68
CA MET A 1 28.96 -14.68 -5.05
C MET A 1 28.62 -13.19 -4.96
N LEU A 2 29.46 -12.31 -4.38
CA LEU A 2 29.19 -10.86 -4.23
C LEU A 2 28.85 -10.10 -5.53
N LYS A 3 29.57 -10.37 -6.64
CA LYS A 3 29.36 -9.66 -7.92
C LYS A 3 27.99 -9.96 -8.56
N GLN A 4 27.46 -11.17 -8.33
CA GLN A 4 26.14 -11.57 -8.82
C GLN A 4 25.04 -10.88 -8.02
N ASP A 5 25.18 -10.81 -6.70
CA ASP A 5 24.24 -10.08 -5.82
C ASP A 5 24.18 -8.58 -6.18
N LEU A 6 25.33 -7.94 -6.44
CA LEU A 6 25.35 -6.54 -6.91
C LEU A 6 24.63 -6.33 -8.25
N ARG A 7 24.75 -7.29 -9.19
CA ARG A 7 24.03 -7.22 -10.47
C ARG A 7 22.53 -7.36 -10.28
N VAL A 8 22.09 -8.28 -9.41
CA VAL A 8 20.67 -8.48 -9.07
C VAL A 8 20.08 -7.20 -8.46
N LYS A 9 20.74 -6.62 -7.45
CA LYS A 9 20.29 -5.38 -6.79
C LYS A 9 20.16 -4.23 -7.79
N LYS A 10 21.14 -4.05 -8.68
CA LYS A 10 21.08 -3.02 -9.73
C LYS A 10 19.93 -3.24 -10.71
N THR A 11 19.66 -4.47 -11.10
CA THR A 11 18.54 -4.77 -12.01
C THR A 11 17.19 -4.50 -11.34
N ILE A 12 17.01 -4.94 -10.08
CA ILE A 12 15.79 -4.66 -9.32
C ILE A 12 15.58 -3.15 -9.17
N ALA A 13 16.62 -2.40 -8.76
CA ALA A 13 16.54 -0.95 -8.62
C ALA A 13 16.09 -0.25 -9.92
N LYS A 14 16.68 -0.63 -11.07
CA LYS A 14 16.28 -0.08 -12.38
C LYS A 14 14.83 -0.38 -12.73
N LEU A 15 14.36 -1.60 -12.49
CA LEU A 15 12.98 -1.99 -12.76
C LEU A 15 11.99 -1.20 -11.88
N THR A 16 12.34 -1.03 -10.60
CA THR A 16 11.58 -0.22 -9.63
C THR A 16 11.50 1.25 -10.06
N GLU A 17 12.64 1.87 -10.39
CA GLU A 17 12.73 3.26 -10.85
C GLU A 17 11.88 3.49 -12.12
N VAL A 18 11.99 2.58 -13.08
CA VAL A 18 11.21 2.66 -14.33
C VAL A 18 9.72 2.50 -14.07
N LEU A 19 9.30 1.57 -13.21
CA LEU A 19 7.88 1.44 -12.90
C LEU A 19 7.34 2.71 -12.21
N ILE A 20 8.08 3.29 -11.26
CA ILE A 20 7.72 4.57 -10.61
C ILE A 20 7.59 5.70 -11.65
N MET A 21 8.52 5.77 -12.61
CA MET A 21 8.47 6.76 -13.69
C MET A 21 7.27 6.56 -14.62
N LEU A 22 6.92 5.32 -14.95
CA LEU A 22 5.75 5.02 -15.79
C LEU A 22 4.42 5.27 -15.06
N LEU A 23 4.34 4.96 -13.76
CA LEU A 23 3.17 5.23 -12.91
C LEU A 23 2.85 6.72 -12.80
N GLN A 24 3.86 7.59 -12.92
CA GLN A 24 3.68 9.05 -12.96
C GLN A 24 3.17 9.56 -14.32
N LYS A 25 3.18 8.74 -15.38
CA LYS A 25 2.81 9.15 -16.74
C LYS A 25 1.50 8.56 -17.22
N GLN A 26 1.16 7.35 -16.78
CA GLN A 26 -0.02 6.62 -17.28
C GLN A 26 -0.60 5.66 -16.23
N ARG A 27 -1.85 5.24 -16.44
CA ARG A 27 -2.55 4.28 -15.58
C ARG A 27 -1.81 2.92 -15.59
N PHE A 28 -1.65 2.29 -14.43
CA PHE A 28 -0.93 1.02 -14.24
C PHE A 28 -1.44 -0.09 -15.16
N SER A 29 -2.75 -0.17 -15.33
CA SER A 29 -3.45 -1.09 -16.23
C SER A 29 -2.91 -1.03 -17.67
N LYS A 30 -2.46 0.14 -18.14
CA LYS A 30 -1.89 0.34 -19.48
C LYS A 30 -0.39 0.04 -19.59
N ILE A 31 0.33 -0.02 -18.47
CA ILE A 31 1.76 -0.35 -18.46
C ILE A 31 1.97 -1.81 -18.87
N THR A 32 2.91 -2.08 -19.78
CA THR A 32 3.27 -3.44 -20.19
C THR A 32 4.66 -3.83 -19.70
N ILE A 33 4.91 -5.14 -19.54
CA ILE A 33 6.25 -5.67 -19.22
C ILE A 33 7.26 -5.27 -20.31
N ASN A 34 6.85 -5.25 -21.57
CA ASN A 34 7.73 -4.82 -22.68
C ASN A 34 8.18 -3.38 -22.50
N GLN A 35 7.26 -2.47 -22.16
CA GLN A 35 7.59 -1.08 -21.92
C GLN A 35 8.54 -0.93 -20.73
N ILE A 36 8.28 -1.62 -19.61
CA ILE A 36 9.18 -1.62 -18.44
C ILE A 36 10.58 -2.12 -18.82
N CYS A 37 10.67 -3.24 -19.55
CA CYS A 37 11.93 -3.84 -19.97
C CYS A 37 12.72 -2.93 -20.91
N MET A 38 12.04 -2.30 -21.88
CA MET A 38 12.64 -1.37 -22.83
C MET A 38 13.22 -0.15 -22.12
N GLU A 39 12.43 0.52 -21.28
CA GLU A 39 12.88 1.70 -20.53
C GLU A 39 13.99 1.37 -19.52
N ALA A 40 13.95 0.18 -18.90
CA ALA A 40 15.01 -0.26 -17.98
C ALA A 40 16.29 -0.72 -18.68
N SER A 41 16.27 -0.88 -20.02
CA SER A 41 17.32 -1.54 -20.79
C SER A 41 17.64 -2.95 -20.25
N VAL A 42 16.58 -3.73 -20.00
CA VAL A 42 16.63 -5.09 -19.44
C VAL A 42 15.88 -6.05 -20.36
N HIS A 43 16.47 -7.21 -20.68
CA HIS A 43 15.77 -8.25 -21.43
C HIS A 43 14.59 -8.84 -20.64
N ARG A 44 13.51 -9.22 -21.31
CA ARG A 44 12.33 -9.85 -20.68
C ARG A 44 12.67 -11.10 -19.86
N THR A 45 13.59 -11.93 -20.36
CA THR A 45 14.06 -13.12 -19.63
C THR A 45 14.73 -12.74 -18.31
N THR A 46 15.36 -11.57 -18.22
CA THR A 46 15.93 -11.05 -16.98
C THR A 46 14.85 -10.48 -16.06
N PHE A 47 13.82 -9.81 -16.58
CA PHE A 47 12.66 -9.40 -15.78
C PHE A 47 12.04 -10.60 -15.05
N TYR A 48 11.77 -11.68 -15.79
CA TYR A 48 11.14 -12.89 -15.23
C TYR A 48 12.02 -13.69 -14.27
N LYS A 49 13.33 -13.36 -14.16
CA LYS A 49 14.18 -13.90 -13.08
C LYS A 49 13.95 -13.20 -11.74
N HIS A 50 13.30 -12.03 -11.74
CA HIS A 50 13.09 -11.21 -10.56
C HIS A 50 11.61 -11.07 -10.20
N PHE A 51 10.73 -11.00 -11.19
CA PHE A 51 9.30 -10.80 -10.99
C PHE A 51 8.50 -11.68 -11.96
N LYS A 52 7.51 -12.38 -11.45
CA LYS A 52 6.57 -13.21 -12.23
C LYS A 52 5.78 -12.38 -13.23
N ASP A 53 5.35 -11.18 -12.83
CA ASP A 53 4.58 -10.25 -13.64
C ASP A 53 4.74 -8.80 -13.15
N LYS A 54 4.05 -7.84 -13.80
CA LYS A 54 4.09 -6.43 -13.41
C LYS A 54 3.42 -6.14 -12.07
N ASN A 55 2.53 -7.02 -11.60
CA ASN A 55 1.83 -6.84 -10.33
C ASN A 55 2.80 -7.12 -9.18
N GLU A 56 3.63 -8.17 -9.30
CA GLU A 56 4.67 -8.45 -8.30
C GLU A 56 5.69 -7.31 -8.21
N LEU A 57 6.09 -6.73 -9.35
CA LEU A 57 6.93 -5.53 -9.36
C LEU A 57 6.22 -4.34 -8.69
N LEU A 58 4.91 -4.16 -8.89
CA LEU A 58 4.16 -3.13 -8.20
C LEU A 58 4.12 -3.35 -6.68
N MET A 59 3.91 -4.59 -6.21
CA MET A 59 3.96 -4.92 -4.78
C MET A 59 5.33 -4.58 -4.19
N HIS A 60 6.42 -4.83 -4.93
CA HIS A 60 7.77 -4.45 -4.52
C HIS A 60 7.96 -2.92 -4.46
N VAL A 61 7.42 -2.17 -5.43
CA VAL A 61 7.42 -0.69 -5.39
C VAL A 61 6.64 -0.17 -4.18
N LEU A 62 5.45 -0.72 -3.93
CA LEU A 62 4.62 -0.33 -2.77
C LEU A 62 5.34 -0.62 -1.45
N ASP A 63 5.94 -1.81 -1.30
CA ASP A 63 6.76 -2.14 -0.13
C ASP A 63 7.89 -1.12 0.06
N ALA A 64 8.72 -0.91 -0.97
CA ALA A 64 9.86 0.01 -0.89
C ALA A 64 9.45 1.45 -0.54
N THR A 65 8.33 1.93 -1.08
CA THR A 65 7.89 3.32 -0.94
C THR A 65 7.08 3.58 0.33
N THR A 66 6.45 2.55 0.91
CA THR A 66 5.66 2.65 2.15
C THR A 66 6.42 2.23 3.40
N LYS A 67 7.70 1.83 3.30
CA LYS A 67 8.57 1.58 4.46
C LYS A 67 8.49 2.64 5.54
N PRO A 68 8.56 3.96 5.26
CA PRO A 68 8.45 4.98 6.29
C PRO A 68 7.11 4.93 7.05
N TYR A 69 6.01 4.59 6.36
CA TYR A 69 4.71 4.35 6.98
C TYR A 69 4.80 3.17 7.94
N PHE A 70 5.17 1.97 7.46
CA PHE A 70 5.19 0.75 8.27
C PHE A 70 6.24 0.72 9.38
N ASN A 71 7.28 1.57 9.31
CA ASN A 71 8.23 1.78 10.40
C ASN A 71 7.62 2.51 11.61
N ASN A 72 6.46 3.16 11.47
CA ASN A 72 5.73 3.68 12.63
C ASN A 72 5.18 2.53 13.47
N ASP A 73 5.09 2.78 14.78
CA ASP A 73 4.46 1.85 15.72
C ASP A 73 3.08 1.41 15.21
N VAL A 74 2.81 0.11 15.33
CA VAL A 74 1.57 -0.51 14.83
C VAL A 74 0.36 0.15 15.48
N ASN A 75 0.39 0.43 16.79
CA ASN A 75 -0.75 1.05 17.47
C ASN A 75 -0.98 2.47 16.96
N LYS A 76 0.09 3.24 16.72
CA LYS A 76 -0.02 4.57 16.13
C LYS A 76 -0.74 4.51 14.78
N ARG A 77 -0.32 3.60 13.88
CA ARG A 77 -0.99 3.41 12.57
C ARG A 77 -2.43 2.95 12.68
N MET A 78 -2.77 2.15 13.69
CA MET A 78 -4.14 1.68 13.91
C MET A 78 -5.04 2.74 14.55
N LEU A 79 -4.47 3.79 15.17
CA LEU A 79 -5.19 4.91 15.76
C LEU A 79 -5.31 6.10 14.81
N GLU A 80 -4.24 6.39 14.07
CA GLU A 80 -4.08 7.57 13.22
C GLU A 80 -3.60 7.20 11.80
N PRO A 81 -4.31 6.30 11.08
CA PRO A 81 -3.85 5.78 9.79
C PRO A 81 -3.64 6.87 8.74
N PHE A 82 -4.47 7.92 8.73
CA PHE A 82 -4.42 8.98 7.72
C PHE A 82 -3.27 9.94 8.00
N SER A 83 -3.09 10.42 9.23
CA SER A 83 -1.97 11.31 9.58
C SER A 83 -0.63 10.60 9.44
N CYS A 84 -0.54 9.33 9.85
CA CYS A 84 0.66 8.53 9.61
C CYS A 84 0.97 8.44 8.12
N LEU A 85 -0.03 8.19 7.27
CA LEU A 85 0.19 8.10 5.83
C LEU A 85 0.62 9.45 5.24
N GLU A 86 -0.06 10.54 5.57
CA GLU A 86 0.26 11.88 5.06
C GLU A 86 1.69 12.32 5.41
N GLN A 87 2.13 12.07 6.64
CA GLN A 87 3.46 12.45 7.13
C GLN A 87 4.59 11.62 6.49
N THR A 88 4.30 10.41 6.03
CA THR A 88 5.31 9.45 5.57
C THR A 88 5.34 9.26 4.07
N LEU A 89 4.26 9.62 3.38
CA LEU A 89 4.15 9.49 1.93
C LEU A 89 4.96 10.62 1.26
N ASN A 90 5.88 10.27 0.38
CA ASN A 90 6.61 11.29 -0.38
C ASN A 90 5.74 11.90 -1.50
N VAL A 91 6.15 13.06 -2.03
CA VAL A 91 5.42 13.80 -3.06
C VAL A 91 5.20 12.96 -4.32
N VAL A 92 6.22 12.22 -4.78
CA VAL A 92 6.13 11.36 -5.96
C VAL A 92 5.02 10.31 -5.81
N MET A 93 4.92 9.69 -4.65
CA MET A 93 3.88 8.70 -4.37
C MET A 93 2.50 9.33 -4.24
N ARG A 94 2.38 10.54 -3.67
CA ARG A 94 1.11 11.29 -3.68
C ARG A 94 0.63 11.52 -5.11
N ASP A 95 1.52 11.97 -5.99
CA ASP A 95 1.19 12.23 -7.40
C ASP A 95 0.81 10.94 -8.14
N ILE A 96 1.49 9.83 -7.84
CA ILE A 96 1.12 8.50 -8.35
C ILE A 96 -0.27 8.12 -7.86
N LEU A 97 -0.56 8.18 -6.56
CA LEU A 97 -1.88 7.79 -6.03
C LEU A 97 -3.00 8.59 -6.70
N LYS A 98 -2.84 9.91 -6.84
CA LYS A 98 -3.79 10.77 -7.56
C LYS A 98 -3.93 10.35 -9.02
N ARG A 99 -2.82 10.14 -9.74
CA ARG A 99 -2.86 9.68 -11.14
C ARG A 99 -3.45 8.27 -11.28
N GLN A 100 -3.50 7.47 -10.23
CA GLN A 100 -4.03 6.11 -10.29
C GLN A 100 -5.43 5.96 -9.67
N GLU A 101 -6.05 7.07 -9.22
CA GLU A 101 -7.30 7.03 -8.45
C GLU A 101 -8.45 6.25 -9.15
N ASP A 102 -8.61 6.43 -10.46
CA ASP A 102 -9.62 5.71 -11.27
C ASP A 102 -9.09 4.42 -11.94
N ASP A 103 -7.90 3.94 -11.59
CA ASP A 103 -7.40 2.65 -12.11
C ASP A 103 -7.81 1.51 -11.16
N PRO A 104 -8.86 0.72 -11.49
CA PRO A 104 -9.34 -0.33 -10.61
C PRO A 104 -8.31 -1.45 -10.39
N VAL A 105 -7.40 -1.67 -11.33
CA VAL A 105 -6.35 -2.70 -11.19
C VAL A 105 -5.30 -2.23 -10.20
N PHE A 106 -4.88 -0.96 -10.28
CA PHE A 106 -3.96 -0.38 -9.31
C PHE A 106 -4.57 -0.37 -7.91
N TYR A 107 -5.80 0.14 -7.80
CA TYR A 107 -6.50 0.23 -6.51
C TYR A 107 -6.67 -1.13 -5.84
N LYS A 108 -7.07 -2.16 -6.60
CA LYS A 108 -7.17 -3.53 -6.08
C LYS A 108 -5.84 -4.03 -5.50
N LEU A 109 -4.73 -3.80 -6.20
CA LEU A 109 -3.39 -4.23 -5.73
C LEU A 109 -2.93 -3.41 -4.53
N LEU A 110 -3.24 -2.12 -4.49
CA LEU A 110 -2.98 -1.25 -3.34
C LEU A 110 -3.69 -1.76 -2.07
N VAL A 111 -4.99 -2.03 -2.18
CA VAL A 111 -5.80 -2.59 -1.08
C VAL A 111 -5.27 -3.96 -0.65
N GLN A 112 -4.93 -4.83 -1.59
CA GLN A 112 -4.35 -6.14 -1.30
C GLN A 112 -3.02 -6.01 -0.55
N PHE A 113 -2.14 -5.11 -0.99
CA PHE A 113 -0.86 -4.82 -0.35
C PHE A 113 -1.06 -4.39 1.11
N PHE A 114 -1.87 -3.35 1.37
CA PHE A 114 -2.12 -2.88 2.73
C PHE A 114 -2.77 -3.94 3.61
N THR A 115 -3.73 -4.71 3.08
CA THR A 115 -4.36 -5.82 3.82
C THR A 115 -3.32 -6.83 4.29
N GLN A 116 -2.42 -7.25 3.40
CA GLN A 116 -1.37 -8.22 3.73
C GLN A 116 -0.34 -7.66 4.72
N SER A 117 0.05 -6.40 4.55
CA SER A 117 1.00 -5.74 5.46
C SER A 117 0.41 -5.58 6.87
N ILE A 118 -0.84 -5.12 6.98
CA ILE A 118 -1.55 -5.01 8.26
C ILE A 118 -1.67 -6.39 8.93
N ASN A 119 -2.07 -7.42 8.18
CA ASN A 119 -2.17 -8.78 8.70
C ASN A 119 -0.83 -9.28 9.28
N THR A 120 0.27 -9.00 8.58
CA THR A 120 1.62 -9.37 9.02
C THR A 120 1.98 -8.70 10.34
N ASP A 121 1.69 -7.39 10.47
CA ASP A 121 1.98 -6.63 11.68
C ASP A 121 1.18 -7.13 12.88
N VAL A 122 -0.12 -7.36 12.70
CA VAL A 122 -1.04 -7.67 13.82
C VAL A 122 -1.00 -9.13 14.25
N GLN A 123 -0.51 -10.04 13.42
CA GLN A 123 -0.46 -11.47 13.72
C GLN A 123 0.28 -11.73 15.05
N VAL A 124 1.35 -10.99 15.34
CA VAL A 124 2.11 -11.12 16.59
C VAL A 124 1.32 -10.62 17.79
N TYR A 125 0.51 -9.56 17.63
CA TYR A 125 -0.31 -8.99 18.70
C TYR A 125 -1.48 -9.91 19.05
N ILE A 126 -2.17 -10.44 18.04
CA ILE A 126 -3.31 -11.35 18.24
C ILE A 126 -2.86 -12.64 18.94
N LYS A 127 -1.65 -13.14 18.63
CA LYS A 127 -1.07 -14.30 19.33
C LYS A 127 -0.83 -14.05 20.83
N LYS A 128 -0.68 -12.79 21.26
CA LYS A 128 -0.50 -12.40 22.67
C LYS A 128 -1.82 -12.26 23.44
N LEU A 129 -2.96 -12.20 22.76
CA LEU A 129 -4.26 -12.09 23.42
C LEU A 129 -4.61 -13.36 24.22
N PRO A 130 -5.41 -13.22 25.30
CA PRO A 130 -6.10 -14.34 25.94
C PRO A 130 -6.81 -15.22 24.91
N LYS A 131 -6.81 -16.55 25.10
CA LYS A 131 -7.32 -17.49 24.08
C LYS A 131 -8.77 -17.22 23.69
N ASP A 132 -9.60 -16.84 24.65
CA ASP A 132 -11.01 -16.46 24.50
C ASP A 132 -11.22 -15.15 23.73
N GLN A 133 -10.17 -14.34 23.58
CA GLN A 133 -10.19 -13.07 22.85
C GLN A 133 -9.49 -13.14 21.48
N ARG A 134 -8.95 -14.30 21.11
CA ARG A 134 -8.30 -14.48 19.80
C ARG A 134 -9.34 -14.62 18.69
N PHE A 135 -9.00 -14.09 17.53
CA PHE A 135 -9.78 -14.21 16.30
C PHE A 135 -8.83 -14.37 15.11
N PRO A 136 -9.31 -14.84 13.94
CA PRO A 136 -8.47 -14.94 12.74
C PRO A 136 -7.89 -13.56 12.40
N TYR A 137 -6.56 -13.44 12.41
CA TYR A 137 -5.89 -12.16 12.25
C TYR A 137 -6.12 -11.55 10.86
N GLU A 138 -6.41 -12.40 9.87
CA GLU A 138 -6.72 -12.03 8.51
C GLU A 138 -7.98 -11.16 8.42
N VAL A 139 -8.95 -11.40 9.33
CA VAL A 139 -10.17 -10.59 9.43
C VAL A 139 -9.82 -9.16 9.87
N PHE A 140 -8.79 -8.99 10.70
CA PHE A 140 -8.37 -7.68 11.15
C PHE A 140 -7.93 -6.80 9.98
N GLY A 141 -6.97 -7.25 9.18
CA GLY A 141 -6.48 -6.46 8.04
C GLY A 141 -7.57 -6.23 7.00
N TYR A 142 -8.48 -7.20 6.80
CA TYR A 142 -9.61 -7.01 5.90
C TYR A 142 -10.53 -5.88 6.37
N VAL A 143 -10.97 -5.91 7.64
CA VAL A 143 -11.87 -4.89 8.20
C VAL A 143 -11.19 -3.53 8.26
N GLN A 144 -9.94 -3.46 8.74
CA GLN A 144 -9.20 -2.20 8.84
C GLN A 144 -8.99 -1.56 7.47
N THR A 145 -8.53 -2.34 6.49
CA THR A 145 -8.36 -1.82 5.13
C THR A 145 -9.69 -1.38 4.53
N ALA A 146 -10.79 -2.13 4.77
CA ALA A 146 -12.11 -1.75 4.29
C ALA A 146 -12.60 -0.43 4.87
N ILE A 147 -12.42 -0.18 6.18
CA ILE A 147 -12.83 1.09 6.81
C ILE A 147 -12.01 2.25 6.24
N ILE A 148 -10.67 2.12 6.19
CA ILE A 148 -9.78 3.18 5.68
C ILE A 148 -10.10 3.51 4.22
N SER A 149 -10.23 2.47 3.40
CA SER A 149 -10.53 2.63 1.97
C SER A 149 -11.93 3.21 1.73
N SER A 150 -12.93 2.83 2.53
CA SER A 150 -14.28 3.39 2.44
C SER A 150 -14.33 4.86 2.86
N LEU A 151 -13.61 5.25 3.91
CA LEU A 151 -13.50 6.66 4.31
C LEU A 151 -12.81 7.51 3.25
N ASN A 152 -11.74 6.97 2.62
CA ASN A 152 -11.08 7.66 1.52
C ASN A 152 -12.00 7.78 0.29
N GLN A 153 -12.77 6.73 -0.03
CA GLN A 153 -13.73 6.75 -1.13
C GLN A 153 -14.85 7.76 -0.86
N TRP A 154 -15.44 7.74 0.33
CA TRP A 154 -16.46 8.70 0.75
C TRP A 154 -15.96 10.14 0.58
N ARG A 155 -14.73 10.44 1.04
CA ARG A 155 -14.11 11.76 0.87
C ARG A 155 -14.03 12.21 -0.59
N ILE A 156 -13.69 11.29 -1.49
CA ILE A 156 -13.60 11.55 -2.94
C ILE A 156 -15.00 11.79 -3.51
N ASP A 157 -15.96 10.92 -3.21
CA ASP A 157 -17.33 10.98 -3.73
C ASP A 157 -18.05 12.26 -3.30
N THR A 158 -17.79 12.75 -2.08
CA THR A 158 -18.40 13.97 -1.55
C THR A 158 -17.61 15.25 -1.86
N ASN A 159 -16.45 15.14 -2.51
CA ASN A 159 -15.53 16.25 -2.77
C ASN A 159 -15.26 17.12 -1.51
N THR A 160 -15.10 16.45 -0.37
CA THR A 160 -14.90 17.12 0.93
C THR A 160 -13.41 17.27 1.22
N GLU A 161 -12.98 18.49 1.54
CA GLU A 161 -11.60 18.77 1.97
C GLU A 161 -11.40 18.48 3.46
N PHE A 162 -11.44 17.20 3.84
CA PHE A 162 -11.00 16.77 5.16
C PHE A 162 -9.50 16.51 5.16
N ASP A 163 -8.80 17.19 6.07
CA ASP A 163 -7.40 16.90 6.36
C ASP A 163 -7.24 15.54 7.04
N ALA A 164 -6.00 15.06 7.12
CA ALA A 164 -5.69 13.76 7.69
C ALA A 164 -6.10 13.64 9.17
N THR A 165 -5.98 14.71 9.94
CA THR A 165 -6.33 14.74 11.37
C THR A 165 -7.82 14.54 11.58
N MET A 166 -8.65 15.21 10.77
CA MET A 166 -10.10 15.06 10.82
C MET A 166 -10.53 13.65 10.38
N LEU A 167 -9.89 13.08 9.36
CA LEU A 167 -10.17 11.69 8.95
C LEU A 167 -9.83 10.69 10.05
N ASP A 168 -8.71 10.90 10.77
CA ASP A 168 -8.37 10.08 11.93
C ASP A 168 -9.40 10.22 13.05
N HIS A 169 -9.90 11.43 13.29
CA HIS A 169 -10.97 11.66 14.28
C HIS A 169 -12.26 10.91 13.91
N ILE A 170 -12.70 10.99 12.65
CA ILE A 170 -13.88 10.26 12.15
C ILE A 170 -13.65 8.75 12.28
N TYR A 171 -12.50 8.26 11.84
CA TYR A 171 -12.12 6.85 11.92
C TYR A 171 -12.17 6.32 13.36
N GLN A 172 -11.57 7.03 14.33
CA GLN A 172 -11.60 6.64 15.74
C GLN A 172 -13.02 6.66 16.32
N THR A 173 -13.83 7.63 15.92
CA THR A 173 -15.23 7.76 16.34
C THR A 173 -16.03 6.55 15.86
N LEU A 174 -15.93 6.19 14.57
CA LEU A 174 -16.63 5.04 14.00
C LEU A 174 -16.23 3.72 14.66
N MET A 175 -14.95 3.52 14.97
CA MET A 175 -14.46 2.30 15.63
C MET A 175 -15.07 2.10 17.03
N ARG A 176 -15.39 3.19 17.74
CA ARG A 176 -15.94 3.17 19.10
C ARG A 176 -17.47 3.30 19.13
N TYR A 177 -18.09 3.76 18.05
CA TYR A 177 -19.52 4.07 18.02
C TYR A 177 -20.39 2.82 18.23
N ARG A 178 -21.46 2.96 19.01
CA ARG A 178 -22.47 1.92 19.29
C ARG A 178 -23.85 2.57 19.32
N LEU A 179 -24.79 2.03 18.54
CA LEU A 179 -26.15 2.56 18.41
C LEU A 179 -27.02 2.41 19.67
N SER A 180 -26.57 1.66 20.68
CA SER A 180 -27.33 1.35 21.90
C SER A 180 -27.38 2.49 22.93
N LYS A 181 -27.23 3.75 22.51
CA LYS A 181 -27.26 4.95 23.38
C LYS A 181 -28.12 6.08 22.81
N LEU A 182 -29.27 5.72 22.25
CA LEU A 182 -30.38 6.65 21.99
C LEU A 182 -31.62 6.16 22.72
#